data_AF-A0A816CQX8-F1
#
_entry.id   AF-A0A816CQX8-F1
#
_cell.length_a   1.000
_cell.length_b   1.000
_cell.length_c   1.000
_cell.angle_alpha   90.00
_cell.angle_beta   90.00
_cell.angle_gamma   90.00
#
_symmetry.space_group_name_H-M   'P 1'
#
loop_
_entity.id
_entity.type
_entity.pdbx_description
1 polymer ?
#
loop_
_entity_poly.entity_id
_entity_poly.type
_entity_poly.pdbx_seq_one_letter_code
_entity_poly.pdbx_strand_id
1 'polypeptide(L)'
;MHQSNVNLLDLPNKILLTIFKILNNIDILYSLFDIDNQRLDMILQEKTFTTSLNFVFTTSYGWVSSIADSIIDRFCISILPKINYDIKSLTLESESMERILRVADYPNLTELKPYNVNNHIISQYFTSKKFKYKSYIQ
;
A
#
# COMPACT_ATOMS: atom_id res chain seq x y z
N MET A 1 -27.67 -29.23 0.00
CA MET A 1 -27.06 -28.07 0.67
C MET A 1 -27.24 -26.87 -0.26
N HIS A 2 -28.08 -25.91 0.12
CA HIS A 2 -28.21 -24.66 -0.66
C HIS A 2 -27.05 -23.75 -0.30
N GLN A 3 -26.12 -23.58 -1.24
CA GLN A 3 -25.04 -22.61 -1.13
C GLN A 3 -25.62 -21.24 -1.47
N SER A 4 -25.83 -20.41 -0.47
CA SER A 4 -26.22 -19.01 -0.66
C SER A 4 -24.99 -18.25 -1.16
N ASN A 5 -24.91 -18.00 -2.46
CA ASN A 5 -23.90 -17.10 -3.01
C ASN A 5 -24.30 -15.66 -2.69
N VAL A 6 -23.75 -15.11 -1.60
CA VAL A 6 -23.86 -13.69 -1.30
C VAL A 6 -22.85 -12.96 -2.17
N ASN A 7 -23.31 -12.09 -3.06
CA ASN A 7 -22.40 -11.25 -3.83
C ASN A 7 -21.77 -10.20 -2.91
N LEU A 8 -20.46 -10.00 -3.02
CA LEU A 8 -19.73 -9.02 -2.21
C LEU A 8 -20.36 -7.63 -2.32
N LEU A 9 -20.82 -7.25 -3.51
CA LEU A 9 -21.44 -5.95 -3.78
C LEU A 9 -22.79 -5.75 -3.09
N ASP A 10 -23.48 -6.82 -2.71
CA ASP A 10 -24.77 -6.75 -2.02
C ASP A 10 -24.61 -6.47 -0.52
N LEU A 11 -23.39 -6.61 0.01
CA LEU A 11 -23.12 -6.36 1.43
C LEU A 11 -23.16 -4.86 1.75
N PRO A 12 -23.67 -4.44 2.93
CA PRO A 12 -23.60 -3.05 3.36
C PRO A 12 -22.16 -2.52 3.51
N ASN A 13 -21.95 -1.20 3.36
CA ASN A 13 -20.61 -0.56 3.44
C ASN A 13 -19.85 -0.94 4.71
N LYS A 14 -20.54 -0.96 5.86
CA LYS A 14 -19.94 -1.28 7.16
C LYS A 14 -19.34 -2.70 7.19
N ILE A 15 -19.99 -3.65 6.51
CA ILE A 15 -19.51 -5.03 6.43
C ILE A 15 -18.31 -5.10 5.49
N LEU A 16 -18.39 -4.46 4.32
CA LEU A 16 -17.27 -4.36 3.38
C LEU A 16 -16.02 -3.76 4.02
N LEU A 17 -16.18 -2.63 4.72
CA LEU A 17 -15.09 -1.99 5.46
C LEU A 17 -14.49 -2.92 6.53
N THR A 18 -15.30 -3.73 7.19
CA THR A 18 -14.82 -4.67 8.21
C THR A 18 -14.00 -5.78 7.57
N ILE A 19 -14.46 -6.34 6.44
CA ILE A 19 -13.73 -7.35 5.68
C ILE A 19 -12.41 -6.76 5.17
N PHE A 20 -12.47 -5.59 4.53
CA PHE A 20 -11.30 -4.94 3.95
C PHE A 20 -10.26 -4.55 5.00
N LYS A 21 -10.66 -4.17 6.21
CA LYS A 21 -9.71 -3.89 7.31
C LYS A 21 -8.91 -5.11 7.78
N ILE A 22 -9.41 -6.31 7.52
CA ILE A 22 -8.72 -7.57 7.85
C ILE A 22 -7.72 -7.95 6.75
N LEU A 23 -7.96 -7.48 5.52
CA LEU A 23 -7.12 -7.75 4.36
C LEU A 23 -5.96 -6.74 4.26
N ASN A 24 -4.89 -7.14 3.58
CA ASN A 24 -3.80 -6.23 3.26
C ASN A 24 -4.31 -5.16 2.28
N ASN A 25 -4.11 -3.88 2.60
CA ASN A 25 -4.59 -2.78 1.77
C ASN A 25 -3.95 -2.76 0.37
N ILE A 26 -2.74 -3.28 0.21
CA ILE A 26 -2.11 -3.43 -1.11
C ILE A 26 -2.93 -4.37 -2.00
N ASP A 27 -3.36 -5.52 -1.47
CA ASP A 27 -4.12 -6.50 -2.25
C ASP A 27 -5.49 -5.94 -2.65
N ILE A 28 -6.13 -5.19 -1.74
CA ILE A 28 -7.42 -4.57 -1.97
C ILE A 28 -7.31 -3.48 -3.04
N LEU A 29 -6.35 -2.56 -2.88
CA LEU A 29 -6.13 -1.48 -3.85
C LEU A 29 -5.70 -2.05 -5.19
N TYR A 30 -4.80 -3.03 -5.23
CA TYR A 30 -4.45 -3.72 -6.47
C TYR A 30 -5.68 -4.34 -7.14
N SER A 31 -6.53 -5.03 -6.38
CA SER A 31 -7.64 -5.78 -6.95
C SER A 31 -8.78 -4.88 -7.38
N LEU A 32 -9.18 -3.92 -6.54
CA LEU A 32 -10.47 -3.22 -6.64
C LEU A 32 -10.39 -1.80 -7.17
N PHE A 33 -9.20 -1.23 -7.28
CA PHE A 33 -9.03 0.15 -7.74
C PHE A 33 -9.30 0.27 -9.25
N ASP A 34 -10.10 1.29 -9.63
CA ASP A 34 -10.56 1.57 -11.00
C ASP A 34 -11.44 0.46 -11.61
N ILE A 35 -12.21 -0.29 -10.82
CA ILE A 35 -13.19 -1.30 -11.32
C ILE A 35 -14.47 -0.67 -11.94
N ASP A 36 -14.52 0.64 -12.14
CA ASP A 36 -15.72 1.38 -12.56
C ASP A 36 -16.91 1.10 -11.63
N ASN A 37 -16.66 1.22 -10.33
CA ASN A 37 -17.66 1.07 -9.30
C ASN A 37 -17.53 2.20 -8.28
N GLN A 38 -18.33 3.25 -8.48
CA GLN A 38 -18.30 4.47 -7.67
C GLN A 38 -18.38 4.21 -6.17
N ARG A 39 -19.14 3.19 -5.76
CA ARG A 39 -19.30 2.84 -4.34
C ARG A 39 -18.02 2.25 -3.77
N LEU A 40 -17.36 1.35 -4.51
CA LEU A 40 -16.06 0.82 -4.10
C LEU A 40 -14.99 1.91 -4.13
N ASP A 41 -14.96 2.75 -5.17
CA ASP A 41 -13.99 3.84 -5.27
C ASP A 41 -14.06 4.77 -4.05
N MET A 42 -15.27 5.13 -3.63
CA MET A 42 -15.48 5.93 -2.43
C MET A 42 -14.96 5.23 -1.16
N ILE A 43 -15.18 3.92 -1.03
CA ILE A 43 -14.69 3.12 0.11
C ILE A 43 -13.16 3.05 0.11
N LEU A 44 -12.54 2.81 -1.06
CA LEU A 44 -11.10 2.65 -1.20
C LEU A 44 -10.33 3.96 -1.00
N GLN A 45 -10.97 5.10 -1.28
CA GLN A 45 -10.43 6.43 -1.01
C GLN A 45 -10.60 6.84 0.46
N GLU A 46 -11.28 6.05 1.31
CA GLU A 46 -11.28 6.33 2.74
C GLU A 46 -9.85 6.28 3.29
N LYS A 47 -9.49 7.27 4.12
CA LYS A 47 -8.17 7.43 4.73
C LYS A 47 -7.61 6.14 5.33
N THR A 48 -8.47 5.26 5.84
CA THR A 48 -8.08 3.95 6.39
C THR A 48 -7.20 3.14 5.42
N PHE A 49 -7.46 3.19 4.11
CA PHE A 49 -6.75 2.37 3.12
C PHE A 49 -5.55 3.08 2.50
N THR A 50 -5.62 4.40 2.35
CA THR A 50 -4.63 5.20 1.62
C THR A 50 -3.56 5.81 2.52
N THR A 51 -3.79 5.93 3.84
CA THR A 51 -2.85 6.64 4.74
C THR A 51 -1.54 5.89 4.95
N SER A 52 -1.57 4.56 5.01
CA SER A 52 -0.40 3.74 5.35
C SER A 52 -0.30 2.56 4.41
N LEU A 53 0.63 2.56 3.46
CA LEU A 53 0.80 1.46 2.52
C LEU A 53 1.98 0.58 2.92
N ASN A 54 1.76 -0.74 2.94
CA ASN A 54 2.79 -1.71 3.27
C ASN A 54 3.11 -2.61 2.07
N PHE A 55 4.19 -2.27 1.35
CA PHE A 55 4.67 -3.02 0.20
C PHE A 55 5.60 -4.19 0.59
N VAL A 56 5.44 -4.73 1.80
CA VAL A 56 6.18 -5.87 2.31
C VAL A 56 5.19 -6.96 2.70
N PHE A 57 5.35 -8.15 2.13
CA PHE A 57 4.50 -9.30 2.46
C PHE A 57 5.25 -10.25 3.40
N THR A 58 4.76 -10.41 4.62
CA THR A 58 5.21 -11.43 5.57
C THR A 58 4.35 -12.67 5.43
N THR A 59 4.99 -13.78 5.10
CA THR A 59 4.36 -15.11 5.14
C THR A 59 4.04 -15.52 6.58
N SER A 60 3.18 -16.53 6.74
CA SER A 60 2.84 -17.14 8.04
C SER A 60 4.04 -17.71 8.81
N TYR A 61 5.15 -18.01 8.11
CA TYR A 61 6.40 -18.49 8.69
C TYR A 61 7.37 -17.35 9.05
N GLY A 62 6.93 -16.09 8.95
CA GLY A 62 7.74 -14.91 9.24
C GLY A 62 8.72 -14.54 8.13
N TRP A 63 8.71 -15.23 7.00
CA TRP A 63 9.57 -14.91 5.86
C TRP A 63 8.95 -13.77 5.09
N VAL A 64 9.77 -12.79 4.72
CA VAL A 64 9.35 -11.73 3.83
C VAL A 64 9.56 -12.13 2.39
N SER A 65 8.49 -12.01 1.60
CA SER A 65 8.55 -12.16 0.15
C SER A 65 8.33 -10.81 -0.51
N SER A 66 9.15 -10.54 -1.52
CA SER A 66 9.00 -9.36 -2.36
C SER A 66 7.66 -9.36 -3.10
N ILE A 67 7.07 -8.19 -3.20
CA ILE A 67 5.87 -7.98 -4.01
C ILE A 67 6.26 -8.12 -5.48
N ALA A 68 5.43 -8.82 -6.25
CA ALA A 68 5.65 -8.99 -7.68
C ALA A 68 5.71 -7.65 -8.41
N ASP A 69 6.66 -7.51 -9.34
CA ASP A 69 6.87 -6.27 -10.10
C ASP A 69 5.63 -5.76 -10.81
N SER A 70 4.78 -6.66 -11.30
CA SER A 70 3.51 -6.30 -11.96
C SER A 70 2.55 -5.56 -11.02
N ILE A 71 2.56 -5.89 -9.72
CA ILE A 71 1.77 -5.18 -8.71
C ILE A 71 2.36 -3.79 -8.52
N ILE A 72 3.68 -3.69 -8.33
CA ILE A 72 4.37 -2.41 -8.19
C ILE A 72 4.13 -1.50 -9.39
N ASP A 73 4.24 -2.02 -10.61
CA ASP A 73 3.98 -1.25 -11.84
C ASP A 73 2.56 -0.71 -11.90
N ARG A 74 1.56 -1.52 -11.55
CA ARG A 74 0.17 -1.04 -11.49
C ARG A 74 0.00 0.07 -10.45
N PHE A 75 0.66 -0.04 -9.29
CA PHE A 75 0.64 1.02 -8.29
C PHE A 75 1.28 2.30 -8.82
N CYS A 76 2.45 2.18 -9.43
CA CYS A 76 3.20 3.29 -10.01
C CYS A 76 2.43 4.02 -11.12
N ILE A 77 1.73 3.28 -11.99
CA ILE A 77 1.05 3.85 -13.15
C ILE A 77 -0.33 4.40 -12.78
N SER A 78 -1.11 3.67 -11.99
CA SER A 78 -2.55 3.93 -11.87
C SER A 78 -3.01 4.38 -10.49
N ILE A 79 -2.40 3.86 -9.42
CA ILE A 79 -2.94 4.02 -8.05
C ILE A 79 -2.26 5.18 -7.33
N LEU A 80 -0.93 5.13 -7.20
CA LEU A 80 -0.15 6.12 -6.44
C LEU A 80 -0.37 7.56 -6.91
N PRO A 81 -0.44 7.88 -8.23
CA PRO A 81 -0.71 9.25 -8.66
C PRO A 81 -2.03 9.84 -8.17
N LYS A 82 -3.00 8.99 -7.79
CA LYS A 82 -4.34 9.42 -7.33
C LYS A 82 -4.44 9.49 -5.80
N ILE A 83 -3.64 8.71 -5.07
CA ILE A 83 -3.72 8.61 -3.60
C ILE A 83 -2.50 9.19 -2.87
N ASN A 84 -1.48 9.66 -3.60
CA ASN A 84 -0.22 10.20 -3.06
C ASN A 84 -0.40 11.27 -1.98
N TYR A 85 -1.42 12.12 -2.10
CA TYR A 85 -1.73 13.16 -1.12
C TYR A 85 -2.18 12.59 0.23
N ASP A 86 -2.83 11.43 0.27
CA ASP A 86 -3.32 10.86 1.53
C ASP A 86 -2.28 10.03 2.27
N ILE A 87 -1.24 9.58 1.56
CA ILE A 87 -0.19 8.71 2.10
C ILE A 87 0.65 9.47 3.14
N LYS A 88 0.70 8.92 4.35
CA LYS A 88 1.50 9.39 5.49
C LYS A 88 2.60 8.42 5.91
N SER A 89 2.43 7.13 5.63
CA SER A 89 3.38 6.07 5.97
C SER A 89 3.57 5.13 4.78
N LEU A 90 4.82 4.86 4.43
CA LEU A 90 5.19 3.86 3.42
C LEU A 90 6.16 2.84 4.03
N THR A 91 5.85 1.56 3.92
CA THR A 91 6.80 0.48 4.21
C THR A 91 7.22 -0.17 2.90
N LEU A 92 8.51 -0.10 2.57
CA LEU A 92 9.04 -0.45 1.24
C LEU A 92 10.27 -1.34 1.36
N GLU A 93 10.44 -2.26 0.41
CA GLU A 93 11.71 -2.95 0.21
C GLU A 93 12.68 -2.10 -0.64
N SER A 94 13.98 -2.38 -0.54
CA SER A 94 15.03 -1.67 -1.28
C SER A 94 14.71 -1.51 -2.77
N GLU A 95 14.30 -2.60 -3.40
CA GLU A 95 14.16 -2.71 -4.86
C GLU A 95 12.96 -1.91 -5.39
N SER A 96 11.87 -1.83 -4.61
CA SER A 96 10.66 -1.09 -4.98
C SER A 96 10.69 0.37 -4.50
N MET A 97 11.53 0.70 -3.52
CA MET A 97 11.61 2.03 -2.91
C MET A 97 11.88 3.13 -3.95
N GLU A 98 12.88 2.96 -4.80
CA GLU A 98 13.22 3.95 -5.82
C GLU A 98 12.08 4.19 -6.80
N ARG A 99 11.44 3.12 -7.27
CA ARG A 99 10.31 3.19 -8.21
C ARG A 99 9.13 3.93 -7.58
N ILE A 100 8.71 3.52 -6.39
CA ILE A 100 7.55 4.11 -5.70
C ILE A 100 7.81 5.58 -5.35
N LEU A 101 8.99 5.92 -4.84
CA LEU A 101 9.32 7.29 -4.43
C LEU A 101 9.52 8.27 -5.60
N ARG A 102 9.67 7.78 -6.84
CA ARG A 102 9.81 8.60 -8.05
C ARG A 102 8.50 8.89 -8.77
N VAL A 103 7.46 8.09 -8.54
CA VAL A 103 6.19 8.18 -9.26
C VAL A 103 5.43 9.45 -8.96
N ALA A 104 5.44 9.90 -7.72
CA ALA A 104 4.65 11.02 -7.26
C ALA A 104 5.33 11.77 -6.12
N ASP A 105 4.92 13.01 -5.92
CA ASP A 105 5.23 13.75 -4.70
C ASP A 105 4.28 13.29 -3.59
N TYR A 106 4.84 12.99 -2.42
CA TYR A 106 4.08 12.58 -1.24
C TYR A 106 4.11 13.70 -0.18
N PRO A 107 3.31 14.76 -0.32
CA PRO A 107 3.42 15.96 0.50
C PRO A 107 3.10 15.71 1.98
N ASN A 108 2.29 14.69 2.27
CA ASN A 108 1.88 14.32 3.63
C ASN A 108 2.69 13.13 4.18
N LEU A 109 3.71 12.64 3.47
CA LEU A 109 4.54 11.53 3.92
C LEU A 109 5.36 11.95 5.13
N THR A 110 5.01 11.39 6.28
CA THR A 110 5.69 11.64 7.56
C THR A 110 6.59 10.49 7.98
N GLU A 111 6.39 9.29 7.43
CA GLU A 111 7.07 8.07 7.86
C GLU A 111 7.43 7.21 6.65
N LEU A 112 8.70 6.85 6.54
CA LEU A 112 9.20 5.90 5.55
C LEU A 112 9.93 4.78 6.31
N LYS A 113 9.44 3.54 6.16
CA LYS A 113 9.92 2.32 6.81
C LYS A 113 10.59 1.42 5.77
N PRO A 114 11.90 1.60 5.53
CA PRO A 114 12.64 0.68 4.70
C PRO A 114 12.71 -0.69 5.38
N TYR A 115 12.41 -1.75 4.62
CA TYR A 115 12.56 -3.14 5.02
C TYR A 115 13.69 -3.81 4.25
N ASN A 116 14.56 -4.54 4.96
CA ASN A 116 15.72 -5.25 4.40
C ASN A 116 16.59 -4.36 3.48
N VAL A 117 16.91 -3.16 3.94
CA VAL A 117 17.65 -2.18 3.13
C VAL A 117 19.09 -2.07 3.57
N ASN A 118 19.98 -2.11 2.59
CA ASN A 118 21.38 -1.82 2.79
C ASN A 118 21.53 -0.36 3.28
N ASN A 119 22.18 -0.17 4.43
CA ASN A 119 22.39 1.12 5.07
C ASN A 119 23.00 2.18 4.12
N HIS A 120 23.77 1.76 3.12
CA HIS A 120 24.34 2.67 2.11
C HIS A 120 23.28 3.27 1.16
N ILE A 121 22.24 2.52 0.81
CA ILE A 121 21.16 3.00 -0.06
C ILE A 121 20.28 3.98 0.72
N ILE A 122 19.96 3.66 1.97
CA ILE A 122 19.21 4.54 2.87
C ILE A 122 19.92 5.89 3.00
N SER A 123 21.21 5.89 3.34
CA SER A 123 21.93 7.13 3.65
C SER A 123 21.94 8.11 2.47
N GLN A 124 22.04 7.63 1.22
CA GLN A 124 21.97 8.45 0.02
C GLN A 124 20.57 9.05 -0.22
N TYR A 125 19.52 8.26 0.01
CA TYR A 125 18.14 8.74 -0.19
C TYR A 125 17.73 9.78 0.86
N PHE A 126 18.04 9.55 2.14
CA PHE A 126 17.62 10.44 3.23
C PHE A 126 18.47 11.72 3.37
N THR A 127 19.71 11.74 2.87
CA THR A 127 20.48 12.99 2.82
C THR A 127 19.91 14.00 1.81
N SER A 128 19.16 13.52 0.81
CA SER A 128 18.56 14.37 -0.24
C SER A 128 17.14 14.86 0.05
N LYS A 129 16.41 14.26 1.01
CA LYS A 129 14.99 14.58 1.28
C LYS A 129 14.66 14.72 2.77
N LYS A 130 13.75 15.65 3.10
CA LYS A 130 13.32 15.98 4.49
C LYS A 130 12.33 14.96 5.09
N PHE A 131 12.72 13.72 5.31
CA PHE A 131 11.86 12.73 5.98
C PHE A 131 12.38 12.34 7.36
N LYS A 132 11.45 12.00 8.28
CA LYS A 132 11.79 11.35 9.54
C LYS A 132 12.07 9.87 9.24
N TYR A 133 13.33 9.48 9.35
CA TYR A 133 13.77 8.09 9.25
C TYR A 133 13.52 7.35 10.57
N LYS A 134 12.95 6.15 10.49
CA LYS A 134 12.79 5.25 11.64
C LYS A 134 13.33 3.88 11.26
N SER A 135 14.57 3.58 11.63
CA SER A 135 15.14 2.24 11.46
C SER A 135 14.47 1.26 12.42
N TYR A 136 13.93 0.18 11.88
CA TYR A 136 13.63 -1.00 12.68
C TYR A 136 14.79 -1.96 12.46
N ILE A 137 15.72 -1.98 13.42
CA ILE A 137 16.73 -3.04 13.49
C ILE A 137 15.98 -4.28 13.98
N GLN A 138 15.81 -5.27 13.11
CA GLN A 138 15.46 -6.64 13.49
C GLN A 138 16.74 -7.45 13.66
#